data_AF-A0AAN9UIA4-F1
#
_entry.id   AF-A0AAN9UIA4-F1
#
_cell.length_a   1.000
_cell.length_b   1.000
_cell.length_c   1.000
_cell.angle_alpha   90.00
_cell.angle_beta   90.00
_cell.angle_gamma   90.00
#
_symmetry.space_group_name_H-M   'P 1'
#
loop_
_entity.id
_entity.type
_entity.pdbx_description
1 polymer ?
#
loop_
_entity_poly.entity_id
_entity_poly.type
_entity_poly.pdbx_seq_one_letter_code
_entity_poly.pdbx_strand_id
1 'polypeptide(L)'
;MQIAEIGRSNWHLRHCYKLHGVEISDFDQKWTVRQTAVYHSFDMQEGRAFWLTVKANEEIRERVKDGSESLEALKASNLNSLALSFISCLKTHLITLDWCVEGWRWQIGAIETGVRDVLVRVKNTPIEPLAKDLEFTPELLRLLSFKTNKGTQFPSPTRQSTMQTLNTLAGRVRVTFSARKKTVAKSEKLQVMPPHNPEADHEREEEIERQIHGLMAFSFPESQRLTSLATTLQETKLAMTLNIGVLRGLREYYEELFSSSRIPTEIALESKYCDAFNDFTRRIKSLEGHLATDCRRAETLILMIEEGKRQVSTIASLITVFRAMANDISV
;
A
#
# COMPACT_ATOMS: atom_id res chain seq x y z
N MET A 1 36.91 28.24 16.11
CA MET A 1 36.99 28.29 17.58
C MET A 1 37.16 26.86 18.06
N GLN A 2 38.34 26.50 18.58
CA GLN A 2 38.69 25.13 18.98
C GLN A 2 38.41 25.01 20.48
N ILE A 3 37.48 24.14 20.89
CA ILE A 3 37.23 23.89 22.31
C ILE A 3 37.96 22.59 22.65
N ALA A 4 39.24 22.71 23.00
CA ALA A 4 40.13 21.59 23.29
C ALA A 4 39.66 20.74 24.49
N GLU A 5 38.93 21.35 25.43
CA GLU A 5 38.49 20.73 26.69
C GLU A 5 37.47 19.59 26.54
N ILE A 6 36.82 19.49 25.38
CA ILE A 6 35.88 18.40 25.04
C ILE A 6 36.32 17.60 23.81
N GLY A 7 37.55 17.82 23.32
CA GLY A 7 38.10 17.09 22.18
C GLY A 7 37.26 17.20 20.90
N ARG A 8 36.68 18.37 20.61
CA ARG A 8 35.87 18.56 19.39
C ARG A 8 36.67 19.36 18.36
N SER A 9 37.03 18.73 17.25
CA SER A 9 37.63 19.42 16.10
C SER A 9 36.60 20.32 15.39
N ASN A 10 37.01 21.15 14.42
CA ASN A 10 36.05 21.87 13.58
C ASN A 10 35.55 21.03 12.39
N TRP A 11 36.04 19.79 12.25
CA TRP A 11 35.78 18.97 11.07
C TRP A 11 34.94 17.75 11.43
N HIS A 12 33.62 17.92 11.35
CA HIS A 12 32.66 16.90 11.71
C HIS A 12 31.77 16.53 10.52
N LEU A 13 31.55 15.24 10.31
CA LEU A 13 30.41 14.76 9.54
C LEU A 13 29.20 14.73 10.47
N ARG A 14 28.03 15.12 9.97
CA ARG A 14 26.79 15.12 10.76
C ARG A 14 25.63 14.65 9.92
N HIS A 15 24.84 13.75 10.49
CA HIS A 15 23.63 13.23 9.90
C HIS A 15 22.49 13.31 10.89
N CYS A 16 21.32 13.74 10.42
CA CYS A 16 20.07 13.66 11.15
C CYS A 16 19.02 13.14 10.19
N TYR A 17 18.45 11.98 10.49
CA TYR A 17 17.44 11.37 9.64
C TYR A 17 16.38 10.65 10.45
N LYS A 18 15.21 10.48 9.83
CA LYS A 18 14.08 9.74 10.38
C LYS A 18 13.74 8.60 9.43
N LEU A 19 13.60 7.41 9.99
CA LEU A 19 13.25 6.20 9.26
C LEU A 19 11.96 5.60 9.81
N HIS A 20 11.27 4.88 8.95
CA HIS A 20 10.08 4.11 9.26
C HIS A 20 10.37 2.62 9.09
N GLY A 21 9.88 1.77 9.99
CA GLY A 21 9.98 0.32 9.86
C GLY A 21 8.67 -0.33 10.22
N VAL A 22 8.44 -1.56 9.75
CA VAL A 22 7.22 -2.31 10.10
C VAL A 22 7.57 -3.40 11.10
N GLU A 23 6.87 -3.38 12.23
CA GLU A 23 7.04 -4.33 13.31
C GLU A 23 5.67 -4.89 13.73
N ILE A 24 5.63 -6.13 14.19
CA ILE A 24 4.44 -6.67 14.84
C ILE A 24 4.38 -6.05 16.23
N SER A 25 3.25 -5.45 16.55
CA SER A 25 2.97 -4.87 17.86
C SER A 25 2.73 -5.98 18.88
N ASP A 26 3.44 -5.93 20.01
CA ASP A 26 3.30 -6.92 21.09
C ASP A 26 1.88 -6.97 21.66
N PHE A 27 1.17 -5.83 21.65
CA PHE A 27 -0.14 -5.68 22.28
C PHE A 27 -1.27 -6.33 21.49
N ASP A 28 -1.34 -6.07 20.19
CA ASP A 28 -2.46 -6.48 19.34
C ASP A 28 -2.06 -7.44 18.20
N GLN A 29 -0.77 -7.83 18.14
CA GLN A 29 -0.21 -8.74 17.14
C GLN A 29 -0.49 -8.29 15.70
N LYS A 30 -0.61 -6.97 15.49
CA LYS A 30 -0.78 -6.37 14.17
C LYS A 30 0.49 -5.68 13.73
N TRP A 31 0.68 -5.65 12.42
CA TRP A 31 1.74 -4.86 11.81
C TRP A 31 1.51 -3.37 12.04
N THR A 32 2.52 -2.71 12.61
CA THR A 32 2.52 -1.28 12.91
C THR A 32 3.75 -0.63 12.30
N VAL A 33 3.56 0.57 11.74
CA VAL A 33 4.68 1.38 11.26
C VAL A 33 5.26 2.13 12.46
N ARG A 34 6.53 1.88 12.77
CA ARG A 34 7.29 2.51 13.84
C ARG A 34 8.28 3.52 13.27
N GLN A 35 8.56 4.56 14.03
CA GLN A 35 9.50 5.62 13.64
C GLN A 35 10.76 5.54 14.50
N THR A 36 11.91 5.78 13.86
CA THR A 36 13.20 5.92 14.51
C THR A 36 13.86 7.20 14.02
N ALA A 37 14.25 8.09 14.94
CA ALA A 37 15.06 9.25 14.61
C ALA A 37 16.52 8.99 15.02
N VAL A 38 17.47 9.30 14.14
CA VAL A 38 18.90 9.12 14.39
C VAL A 38 19.62 10.43 14.12
N TYR A 39 20.41 10.84 15.11
CA TYR A 39 21.45 11.82 14.95
C TYR A 39 22.82 11.13 15.10
N HIS A 40 23.71 11.39 14.16
CA HIS A 40 25.07 10.90 14.15
C HIS A 40 26.04 12.05 13.89
N SER A 41 27.15 12.08 14.61
CA SER A 41 28.28 12.93 14.26
C SER A 41 29.59 12.18 14.39
N PHE A 42 30.51 12.41 13.46
CA PHE A 42 31.83 11.81 13.45
C PHE A 42 32.90 12.89 13.30
N ASP A 43 33.88 12.91 14.19
CA ASP A 43 35.04 13.79 14.14
C ASP A 43 36.09 13.22 13.18
N MET A 44 36.30 13.90 12.05
CA MET A 44 37.22 13.45 10.98
C MET A 44 38.70 13.62 11.33
N GLN A 45 39.01 14.28 12.43
CA GLN A 45 40.38 14.45 12.92
C GLN A 45 40.70 13.39 13.98
N GLU A 46 39.77 13.16 14.90
CA GLU A 46 40.02 12.39 16.12
C GLU A 46 39.38 10.99 16.11
N GLY A 47 38.54 10.69 15.11
CA GLY A 47 37.87 9.40 14.97
C GLY A 47 36.73 9.17 15.96
N ARG A 48 36.35 10.19 16.75
CA ARG A 48 35.29 10.09 17.75
C ARG A 48 33.91 10.15 17.09
N ALA A 49 33.10 9.11 17.32
CA ALA A 49 31.72 9.04 16.87
C ALA A 49 30.75 9.31 18.03
N PHE A 50 29.63 9.97 17.73
CA PHE A 50 28.52 10.16 18.65
C PHE A 50 27.21 9.79 17.95
N TRP A 51 26.40 8.98 18.64
CA TRP A 51 25.11 8.50 18.16
C TRP A 51 24.02 8.82 19.18
N LEU A 52 22.92 9.39 18.70
CA LEU A 52 21.68 9.56 19.45
C LEU A 52 20.55 8.95 18.62
N THR A 53 19.99 7.85 19.13
CA THR A 53 18.86 7.17 18.51
C THR A 53 17.66 7.29 19.43
N VAL A 54 16.54 7.77 18.88
CA VAL A 54 15.27 7.88 19.58
C VAL A 54 14.27 6.93 18.92
N LYS A 55 13.81 5.94 19.68
CA LYS A 55 12.83 4.92 19.29
C LYS A 55 12.00 4.52 20.51
N ALA A 56 10.77 4.06 20.29
CA ALA A 56 9.82 3.69 21.36
C ALA A 56 10.09 2.32 22.00
N ASN A 57 11.03 1.55 21.45
CA ASN A 57 11.46 0.23 21.92
C ASN A 57 12.96 0.06 21.63
N GLU A 58 13.50 -1.07 22.06
CA GLU A 58 14.95 -1.29 22.15
C GLU A 58 15.57 -1.95 20.92
N GLU A 59 14.75 -2.20 19.90
CA GLU A 59 15.12 -2.95 18.69
C GLU A 59 16.45 -2.48 18.06
N ILE A 60 16.64 -1.17 17.90
CA ILE A 60 17.88 -0.64 17.29
C ILE A 60 19.06 -0.78 18.24
N ARG A 61 18.84 -0.61 19.55
CA ARG A 61 19.89 -0.76 20.55
C ARG A 61 20.39 -2.19 20.59
N GLU A 62 19.48 -3.16 20.65
CA GLU A 62 19.84 -4.58 20.67
C GLU A 62 20.56 -4.97 19.37
N ARG A 63 20.11 -4.51 18.20
CA ARG A 63 20.82 -4.78 16.94
C ARG A 63 22.23 -4.20 16.88
N VAL A 64 22.45 -3.00 17.44
CA VAL A 64 23.79 -2.41 17.52
C VAL A 64 24.66 -3.20 18.50
N LYS A 65 24.10 -3.66 19.61
CA LYS A 65 24.78 -4.52 20.58
C LYS A 65 25.16 -5.87 19.93
N ASP A 66 24.22 -6.54 19.28
CA ASP A 66 24.48 -7.80 18.55
C ASP A 66 25.52 -7.58 17.44
N GLY A 67 25.46 -6.44 16.76
CA GLY A 67 26.47 -6.02 15.79
C GLY A 67 27.86 -5.87 16.42
N SER A 68 27.96 -5.31 17.62
CA SER A 68 29.24 -5.17 18.34
C SER A 68 29.85 -6.52 18.77
N GLU A 69 29.01 -7.54 18.97
CA GLU A 69 29.42 -8.90 19.31
C GLU A 69 29.81 -9.72 18.06
N SER A 70 29.12 -9.49 16.94
CA SER A 70 29.22 -10.35 15.74
C SER A 70 30.04 -9.76 14.58
N LEU A 71 30.12 -8.44 14.45
CA LEU A 71 30.82 -7.78 13.36
C LEU A 71 32.20 -7.33 13.81
N GLU A 72 33.25 -7.87 13.17
CA GLU A 72 34.64 -7.48 13.44
C GLU A 72 34.83 -5.95 13.40
N ALA A 73 34.21 -5.28 12.42
CA ALA A 73 34.28 -3.83 12.26
C ALA A 73 33.72 -3.03 13.44
N LEU A 74 32.91 -3.60 14.33
CA LEU A 74 32.32 -2.91 15.48
C LEU A 74 33.01 -3.24 16.82
N LYS A 75 34.06 -4.05 16.80
CA LYS A 75 34.81 -4.39 18.03
C LYS A 75 35.52 -3.16 18.59
N ALA A 76 35.60 -3.08 19.91
CA ALA A 76 36.22 -1.97 20.64
C ALA A 76 37.68 -1.70 20.23
N SER A 77 38.43 -2.74 19.85
CA SER A 77 39.82 -2.59 19.37
C SER A 77 39.94 -1.72 18.13
N ASN A 78 38.92 -1.72 17.26
CA ASN A 78 38.89 -0.98 16.00
C ASN A 78 38.53 0.49 16.20
N LEU A 79 37.96 0.85 17.36
CA LEU A 79 37.60 2.23 17.69
C LEU A 79 38.81 3.11 18.08
N ASN A 80 40.01 2.54 18.09
CA ASN A 80 41.25 3.26 18.40
C ASN A 80 41.97 3.82 17.16
N SER A 81 41.51 3.48 15.95
CA SER A 81 42.02 4.05 14.68
C SER A 81 40.97 4.96 14.06
N LEU A 82 41.39 6.06 13.46
CA LEU A 82 40.52 6.99 12.75
C LEU A 82 39.80 6.28 11.58
N ALA A 83 40.56 5.53 10.77
CA ALA A 83 40.01 4.82 9.64
C ALA A 83 39.05 3.68 10.01
N LEU A 84 39.44 2.86 10.98
CA LEU A 84 38.61 1.75 11.42
C LEU A 84 37.35 2.24 12.14
N SER A 85 37.43 3.30 12.95
CA SER A 85 36.25 3.94 13.57
C SER A 85 35.27 4.48 12.54
N PHE A 86 35.78 5.06 11.45
CA PHE A 86 34.93 5.50 10.34
C PHE A 86 34.20 4.32 9.69
N ILE A 87 34.89 3.20 9.45
CA ILE A 87 34.27 1.97 8.93
C ILE A 87 33.22 1.44 9.91
N SER A 88 33.48 1.47 11.22
CA SER A 88 32.48 1.15 12.25
C SER A 88 31.23 2.02 12.12
N CYS A 89 31.38 3.30 11.82
CA CYS A 89 30.24 4.20 11.61
C CYS A 89 29.43 3.83 10.37
N LEU A 90 30.08 3.47 9.27
CA LEU A 90 29.39 2.97 8.07
C LEU A 90 28.58 1.71 8.38
N LYS A 91 29.16 0.76 9.12
CA LYS A 91 28.45 -0.47 9.54
C LYS A 91 27.31 -0.18 10.50
N THR A 92 27.47 0.76 11.43
CA THR A 92 26.41 1.18 12.36
C THR A 92 25.24 1.84 11.63
N HIS A 93 25.52 2.67 10.62
CA HIS A 93 24.47 3.18 9.72
C HIS A 93 23.71 1.99 9.09
N LEU A 94 24.41 1.03 8.48
CA LEU A 94 23.76 -0.11 7.82
C LEU A 94 22.82 -0.89 8.73
N ILE A 95 23.18 -1.12 10.01
CA ILE A 95 22.29 -1.78 10.97
C ILE A 95 20.92 -1.07 11.07
N THR A 96 20.93 0.27 11.11
CA THR A 96 19.69 1.06 11.17
C THR A 96 18.97 1.08 9.81
N LEU A 97 19.72 1.16 8.72
CA LEU A 97 19.17 1.19 7.36
C LEU A 97 18.55 -0.14 6.96
N ASP A 98 19.12 -1.27 7.37
CA ASP A 98 18.58 -2.60 7.14
C ASP A 98 17.22 -2.76 7.83
N TRP A 99 17.12 -2.32 9.09
CA TRP A 99 15.86 -2.32 9.84
C TRP A 99 14.71 -1.62 9.09
N CYS A 100 14.98 -0.50 8.42
CA CYS A 100 13.92 0.26 7.75
C CYS A 100 13.36 -0.42 6.50
N VAL A 101 13.92 -1.55 6.07
CA VAL A 101 13.48 -2.35 4.91
C VAL A 101 12.81 -3.66 5.32
N GLU A 102 12.96 -4.07 6.57
CA GLU A 102 12.37 -5.31 7.06
C GLU A 102 10.84 -5.20 7.24
N GLY A 103 10.14 -6.33 7.17
CA GLY A 103 8.71 -6.41 7.45
C GLY A 103 7.76 -5.93 6.33
N TRP A 104 8.18 -5.01 5.45
CA TRP A 104 7.30 -4.44 4.41
C TRP A 104 6.66 -5.49 3.50
N ARG A 105 7.44 -6.48 3.04
CA ARG A 105 6.94 -7.56 2.20
C ARG A 105 5.78 -8.32 2.85
N TRP A 106 5.88 -8.58 4.16
CA TRP A 106 4.88 -9.31 4.92
C TRP A 106 3.65 -8.46 5.19
N GLN A 107 3.83 -7.19 5.54
CA GLN A 107 2.73 -6.24 5.73
C GLN A 107 1.92 -6.05 4.45
N ILE A 108 2.60 -5.81 3.32
CA ILE A 108 1.94 -5.70 2.00
C ILE A 108 1.23 -7.01 1.65
N GLY A 109 1.83 -8.16 1.96
CA GLY A 109 1.19 -9.47 1.76
C GLY A 109 -0.08 -9.67 2.60
N ALA A 110 -0.09 -9.19 3.84
CA ALA A 110 -1.28 -9.21 4.69
C ALA A 110 -2.39 -8.32 4.13
N ILE A 111 -2.06 -7.11 3.66
CA ILE A 111 -3.00 -6.20 3.00
C ILE A 111 -3.52 -6.83 1.71
N GLU A 112 -2.65 -7.41 0.87
CA GLU A 112 -3.01 -8.08 -0.38
C GLU A 112 -4.03 -9.20 -0.16
N THR A 113 -3.80 -10.05 0.85
CA THR A 113 -4.75 -11.10 1.25
C THR A 113 -6.10 -10.48 1.62
N GLY A 114 -6.08 -9.43 2.45
CA GLY A 114 -7.30 -8.73 2.85
C GLY A 114 -8.09 -8.12 1.68
N VAL A 115 -7.39 -7.56 0.68
CA VAL A 115 -8.00 -7.04 -0.56
C VAL A 115 -8.61 -8.18 -1.36
N ARG A 116 -7.88 -9.28 -1.55
CA ARG A 116 -8.35 -10.44 -2.31
C ARG A 116 -9.60 -11.04 -1.69
N ASP A 117 -9.65 -11.17 -0.37
CA ASP A 117 -10.81 -11.68 0.34
C ASP A 117 -12.06 -10.88 0.03
N VAL A 118 -11.97 -9.53 0.08
CA VAL A 118 -13.10 -8.66 -0.23
C VAL A 118 -13.50 -8.82 -1.70
N LEU A 119 -12.54 -8.76 -2.63
CA LEU A 119 -12.82 -8.87 -4.06
C LEU A 119 -13.45 -10.21 -4.45
N VAL A 120 -13.05 -11.32 -3.81
CA VAL A 120 -13.67 -12.63 -4.02
C VAL A 120 -15.13 -12.62 -3.56
N ARG A 121 -15.41 -12.06 -2.38
CA ARG A 121 -16.80 -11.96 -1.91
C ARG A 121 -17.66 -11.08 -2.82
N VAL A 122 -17.12 -9.95 -3.29
CA VAL A 122 -17.81 -9.05 -4.23
C VAL A 122 -18.16 -9.78 -5.54
N LYS A 123 -17.24 -10.58 -6.08
CA LYS A 123 -17.48 -11.36 -7.30
C LYS A 123 -18.51 -12.48 -7.12
N ASN A 124 -18.55 -13.09 -5.94
CA ASN A 124 -19.47 -14.18 -5.64
C ASN A 124 -20.84 -13.68 -5.14
N THR A 125 -21.06 -12.36 -5.12
CA THR A 125 -22.33 -11.78 -4.72
C THR A 125 -23.38 -12.10 -5.79
N PRO A 126 -24.49 -12.77 -5.45
CA PRO A 126 -25.49 -13.21 -6.44
C PRO A 126 -26.30 -12.01 -6.95
N ILE A 127 -25.87 -11.39 -8.05
CA ILE A 127 -26.57 -10.29 -8.72
C ILE A 127 -27.50 -10.85 -9.82
N GLU A 128 -27.07 -11.91 -10.52
CA GLU A 128 -27.82 -12.57 -11.59
C GLU A 128 -29.23 -13.06 -11.23
N PRO A 129 -29.48 -13.70 -10.06
CA PRO A 129 -30.83 -14.16 -9.71
C PRO A 129 -31.81 -12.99 -9.63
N LEU A 130 -31.41 -11.90 -8.98
CA LEU A 130 -32.23 -10.70 -8.79
C LEU A 130 -32.53 -9.97 -10.12
N ALA A 131 -31.58 -9.97 -11.05
CA ALA A 131 -31.77 -9.37 -12.38
C ALA A 131 -32.68 -10.20 -13.30
N LYS A 132 -32.71 -11.53 -13.13
CA LYS A 132 -33.62 -12.43 -13.85
C LYS A 132 -35.05 -12.34 -13.32
N ASP A 133 -35.22 -12.23 -12.01
CA ASP A 133 -36.55 -12.19 -11.39
C ASP A 133 -37.28 -10.87 -11.62
N LEU A 134 -36.57 -9.80 -12.01
CA LEU A 134 -37.11 -8.45 -12.26
C LEU A 134 -37.13 -8.04 -13.75
N GLU A 135 -36.96 -9.00 -14.68
CA GLU A 135 -37.04 -8.79 -16.14
C GLU A 135 -36.19 -7.63 -16.70
N PHE A 136 -34.94 -7.49 -16.23
CA PHE A 136 -34.08 -6.43 -16.73
C PHE A 136 -33.71 -6.61 -18.21
N THR A 137 -33.79 -5.51 -18.98
CA THR A 137 -33.35 -5.49 -20.39
C THR A 137 -31.88 -5.92 -20.54
N PRO A 138 -31.54 -6.67 -21.60
CA PRO A 138 -30.18 -7.20 -21.83
C PRO A 138 -29.08 -6.11 -21.90
N GLU A 139 -29.44 -4.84 -22.17
CA GLU A 139 -28.53 -3.69 -22.10
C GLU A 139 -27.96 -3.43 -20.69
N LEU A 140 -28.80 -3.54 -19.65
CA LEU A 140 -28.40 -3.35 -18.25
C LEU A 140 -27.59 -4.56 -17.77
N LEU A 141 -28.00 -5.78 -18.14
CA LEU A 141 -27.20 -6.99 -17.92
C LEU A 141 -25.82 -6.93 -18.60
N ARG A 142 -25.69 -6.25 -19.75
CA ARG A 142 -24.39 -6.05 -20.41
C ARG A 142 -23.50 -5.02 -19.70
N LEU A 143 -24.09 -4.04 -19.03
CA LEU A 143 -23.38 -3.15 -18.09
C LEU A 143 -23.00 -3.86 -16.78
N LEU A 144 -23.77 -4.89 -16.39
CA LEU A 144 -23.56 -5.75 -15.22
C LEU A 144 -22.57 -6.89 -15.47
N SER A 145 -22.44 -7.34 -16.72
CA SER A 145 -21.52 -8.41 -17.12
C SER A 145 -20.09 -7.92 -17.03
N PHE A 146 -19.44 -8.20 -15.90
CA PHE A 146 -18.02 -7.99 -15.72
C PHE A 146 -17.25 -8.70 -16.83
N LYS A 147 -16.50 -7.95 -17.65
CA LYS A 147 -15.54 -8.55 -18.58
C LYS A 147 -14.54 -9.38 -17.76
N THR A 148 -14.69 -10.69 -17.85
CA THR A 148 -13.76 -11.66 -17.30
C THR A 148 -12.51 -11.63 -18.18
N ASN A 149 -11.44 -10.99 -17.71
CA ASN A 149 -10.11 -11.39 -18.20
C ASN A 149 -9.82 -12.76 -17.58
N LYS A 150 -10.08 -13.82 -18.35
CA LYS A 150 -9.57 -15.15 -18.06
C LYS A 150 -8.04 -15.07 -18.03
N GLY A 151 -7.46 -15.37 -16.87
CA GLY A 151 -6.05 -15.67 -16.68
C GLY A 151 -5.08 -14.49 -16.85
N THR A 152 -4.88 -13.70 -15.80
CA THR A 152 -3.67 -12.87 -15.68
C THR A 152 -2.57 -13.72 -15.04
N GLN A 153 -1.84 -14.48 -15.87
CA GLN A 153 -0.45 -14.79 -15.55
C GLN A 153 0.31 -13.47 -15.40
N PHE A 154 1.09 -13.35 -14.34
CA PHE A 154 1.96 -12.21 -14.06
C PHE A 154 2.86 -11.88 -15.27
N PRO A 155 2.85 -10.64 -15.80
CA PRO A 155 3.89 -10.20 -16.73
C PRO A 155 5.06 -9.56 -15.96
N SER A 156 6.27 -10.02 -16.25
CA SER A 156 7.54 -9.33 -15.95
C SER A 156 7.61 -7.97 -16.67
N PRO A 157 8.42 -7.01 -16.17
CA PRO A 157 8.33 -5.62 -16.61
C PRO A 157 9.11 -5.41 -17.91
N THR A 158 8.46 -4.87 -18.94
CA THR A 158 9.12 -4.31 -20.12
C THR A 158 8.63 -2.88 -20.35
N ARG A 159 9.60 -2.01 -20.68
CA ARG A 159 9.51 -0.55 -20.85
C ARG A 159 8.67 -0.10 -22.06
N GLN A 160 8.28 1.19 -22.02
CA GLN A 160 7.70 2.08 -23.04
C GLN A 160 6.16 2.06 -23.14
N SER A 161 5.47 3.12 -23.58
CA SER A 161 5.57 4.58 -23.45
C SER A 161 4.21 5.15 -23.92
N THR A 162 3.90 6.36 -23.48
CA THR A 162 3.04 7.36 -24.16
C THR A 162 1.52 7.21 -24.04
N MET A 163 0.92 8.40 -23.91
CA MET A 163 -0.43 8.76 -23.50
C MET A 163 -1.51 8.42 -24.52
N GLN A 164 -2.77 8.36 -24.07
CA GLN A 164 -3.82 9.31 -24.49
C GLN A 164 -5.18 9.06 -23.78
N THR A 165 -5.72 10.16 -23.23
CA THR A 165 -7.13 10.60 -23.13
C THR A 165 -8.27 9.60 -22.90
N LEU A 166 -9.16 9.93 -21.94
CA LEU A 166 -10.54 10.35 -22.26
C LEU A 166 -11.24 10.99 -21.06
N ASN A 167 -11.63 12.25 -21.25
CA ASN A 167 -12.73 12.89 -20.53
C ASN A 167 -14.07 12.34 -21.04
N THR A 168 -15.11 12.61 -20.26
CA THR A 168 -16.54 12.72 -20.64
C THR A 168 -17.39 11.49 -20.37
N LEU A 169 -18.10 11.50 -19.23
CA LEU A 169 -19.47 10.97 -19.10
C LEU A 169 -20.11 11.53 -17.82
N ALA A 170 -20.31 12.85 -17.80
CA ALA A 170 -21.33 13.49 -16.98
C ALA A 170 -22.39 13.99 -17.96
N GLY A 171 -23.53 13.30 -18.03
CA GLY A 171 -24.58 13.73 -18.96
C GLY A 171 -25.73 12.77 -19.14
N ARG A 172 -26.78 13.01 -18.34
CA ARG A 172 -28.21 12.85 -18.67
C ARG A 172 -28.75 11.42 -18.82
N VAL A 173 -29.51 11.01 -17.80
CA VAL A 173 -30.75 10.24 -18.01
C VAL A 173 -31.89 11.03 -17.37
N ARG A 174 -32.75 11.60 -18.21
CA ARG A 174 -34.04 12.19 -17.83
C ARG A 174 -35.09 11.31 -18.51
N VAL A 175 -35.76 10.44 -17.77
CA VAL A 175 -36.83 9.59 -18.32
C VAL A 175 -38.14 10.36 -18.20
N THR A 176 -38.74 10.71 -19.34
CA THR A 176 -40.11 11.22 -19.43
C THR A 176 -41.03 10.09 -19.90
N PHE A 177 -42.01 9.71 -19.09
CA PHE A 177 -43.07 8.78 -19.50
C PHE A 177 -44.18 9.53 -20.25
N SER A 178 -44.44 9.14 -21.51
CA SER A 178 -45.55 9.63 -22.31
C SER A 178 -46.64 8.57 -22.35
N ALA A 179 -47.73 8.79 -21.62
CA ALA A 179 -48.95 8.01 -21.73
C ALA A 179 -49.67 8.34 -23.05
N ARG A 180 -49.74 7.38 -23.98
CA ARG A 180 -50.51 7.51 -25.22
C ARG A 180 -51.65 6.49 -25.24
N LYS A 181 -52.87 6.96 -24.91
CA LYS A 181 -54.12 6.26 -25.21
C LYS A 181 -54.33 6.19 -26.73
N LYS A 182 -54.56 5.00 -27.27
CA LYS A 182 -55.29 4.79 -28.53
C LYS A 182 -56.26 3.62 -28.37
N THR A 183 -57.54 3.98 -28.37
CA THR A 183 -58.69 3.11 -28.61
C THR A 183 -58.78 2.73 -30.09
N VAL A 184 -58.84 1.44 -30.42
CA VAL A 184 -59.72 0.87 -31.48
C VAL A 184 -60.07 -0.56 -31.06
N ALA A 185 -61.36 -0.86 -31.08
CA ALA A 185 -61.97 -2.13 -30.73
C ALA A 185 -61.81 -3.20 -31.82
N LYS A 186 -61.61 -4.45 -31.41
CA LYS A 186 -62.13 -5.63 -32.11
C LYS A 186 -62.33 -6.77 -31.12
N SER A 187 -63.54 -7.35 -31.16
CA SER A 187 -64.05 -8.37 -30.22
C SER A 187 -63.59 -9.78 -30.57
N GLU A 188 -63.68 -10.66 -29.56
CA GLU A 188 -63.72 -12.14 -29.56
C GLU A 188 -62.40 -12.94 -29.50
N LYS A 189 -61.99 -13.26 -28.26
CA LYS A 189 -62.23 -14.58 -27.65
C LYS A 189 -61.85 -14.51 -26.16
N LEU A 190 -62.78 -14.86 -25.27
CA LEU A 190 -62.48 -15.11 -23.86
C LEU A 190 -61.48 -16.27 -23.76
N GLN A 191 -60.22 -15.94 -23.52
CA GLN A 191 -59.30 -16.86 -22.86
C GLN A 191 -59.38 -16.57 -21.36
N VAL A 192 -59.80 -17.59 -20.63
CA VAL A 192 -59.84 -17.65 -19.18
C VAL A 192 -58.42 -17.33 -18.66
N MET A 193 -58.30 -16.24 -17.89
CA MET A 193 -57.10 -15.96 -17.11
C MET A 193 -56.83 -17.17 -16.19
N PRO A 194 -55.59 -17.68 -16.09
CA PRO A 194 -55.23 -18.54 -14.98
C PRO A 194 -55.42 -17.75 -13.67
N PRO A 195 -55.85 -18.41 -12.57
CA PRO A 195 -56.08 -17.73 -11.31
C PRO A 195 -54.76 -17.08 -10.84
N HIS A 196 -54.80 -15.76 -10.64
CA HIS A 196 -53.76 -15.01 -9.92
C HIS A 196 -53.73 -15.59 -8.51
N ASN A 197 -52.63 -16.27 -8.15
CA ASN A 197 -52.49 -16.84 -6.82
C ASN A 197 -51.73 -15.83 -5.95
N PRO A 198 -52.41 -15.03 -5.11
CA PRO A 198 -51.77 -13.98 -4.31
C PRO A 198 -50.72 -14.51 -3.34
N GLU A 199 -50.78 -15.80 -2.99
CA GLU A 199 -49.76 -16.47 -2.16
C GLU A 199 -48.40 -16.60 -2.87
N ALA A 200 -48.38 -16.82 -4.19
CA ALA A 200 -47.14 -16.98 -4.96
C ALA A 200 -46.41 -15.64 -5.20
N ASP A 201 -47.17 -14.54 -5.29
CA ASP A 201 -46.59 -13.20 -5.42
C ASP A 201 -46.02 -12.70 -4.09
N HIS A 202 -46.68 -13.01 -2.97
CA HIS A 202 -46.21 -12.62 -1.65
C HIS A 202 -44.95 -13.39 -1.22
N GLU A 203 -44.85 -14.70 -1.53
CA GLU A 203 -43.63 -15.48 -1.31
C GLU A 203 -42.45 -14.97 -2.15
N ARG A 204 -42.72 -14.52 -3.38
CA ARG A 204 -41.69 -13.95 -4.27
C ARG A 204 -41.20 -12.58 -3.80
N GLU A 205 -42.10 -11.75 -3.29
CA GLU A 205 -41.79 -10.44 -2.71
C GLU A 205 -40.94 -10.57 -1.43
N GLU A 206 -41.30 -11.50 -0.54
CA GLU A 206 -40.52 -11.80 0.68
C GLU A 206 -39.11 -12.30 0.35
N GLU A 207 -38.96 -13.12 -0.69
CA GLU A 207 -37.65 -13.63 -1.13
C GLU A 207 -36.78 -12.53 -1.73
N ILE A 208 -37.37 -11.60 -2.50
CA ILE A 208 -36.68 -10.41 -3.03
C ILE A 208 -36.22 -9.50 -1.88
N GLU A 209 -37.05 -9.26 -0.87
CA GLU A 209 -36.68 -8.45 0.30
C GLU A 209 -35.55 -9.09 1.11
N ARG A 210 -35.58 -10.41 1.32
CA ARG A 210 -34.49 -11.16 1.98
C ARG A 210 -33.18 -11.05 1.21
N GLN A 211 -33.23 -11.18 -0.11
CA GLN A 211 -32.05 -11.04 -0.97
C GLN A 211 -31.51 -9.60 -0.95
N ILE A 212 -32.37 -8.58 -1.03
CA ILE A 212 -31.99 -7.17 -0.93
C ILE A 212 -31.35 -6.87 0.45
N HIS A 213 -31.91 -7.38 1.54
CA HIS A 213 -31.36 -7.21 2.88
C HIS A 213 -29.97 -7.88 3.02
N GLY A 214 -29.80 -9.09 2.48
CA GLY A 214 -28.52 -9.79 2.43
C GLY A 214 -27.45 -9.01 1.66
N LEU A 215 -27.82 -8.38 0.55
CA LEU A 215 -26.94 -7.54 -0.27
C LEU A 215 -26.56 -6.21 0.41
N MET A 216 -27.44 -5.61 1.22
CA MET A 216 -27.12 -4.38 1.98
C MET A 216 -26.21 -4.65 3.17
N ALA A 217 -26.49 -5.71 3.92
CA ALA A 217 -25.62 -6.16 5.00
C ALA A 217 -24.21 -6.47 4.48
N PHE A 218 -24.10 -6.86 3.21
CA PHE A 218 -22.84 -7.08 2.51
C PHE A 218 -22.15 -5.80 2.03
N SER A 219 -22.85 -4.86 1.39
CA SER A 219 -22.20 -3.76 0.66
C SER A 219 -21.41 -2.76 1.54
N PHE A 220 -21.97 -2.37 2.69
CA PHE A 220 -21.37 -1.30 3.50
C PHE A 220 -20.10 -1.74 4.26
N PRO A 221 -20.06 -2.88 4.97
CA PRO A 221 -18.85 -3.33 5.66
C PRO A 221 -17.67 -3.56 4.73
N GLU A 222 -17.91 -4.03 3.51
CA GLU A 222 -16.84 -4.30 2.55
C GLU A 222 -16.28 -3.04 1.92
N SER A 223 -17.12 -2.02 1.69
CA SER A 223 -16.65 -0.69 1.30
C SER A 223 -15.77 -0.05 2.38
N GLN A 224 -16.17 -0.18 3.65
CA GLN A 224 -15.37 0.29 4.78
C GLN A 224 -14.04 -0.46 4.88
N ARG A 225 -14.05 -1.79 4.74
CA ARG A 225 -12.84 -2.62 4.77
C ARG A 225 -11.88 -2.29 3.62
N LEU A 226 -12.37 -2.10 2.40
CA LEU A 226 -11.53 -1.62 1.30
C LEU A 226 -10.97 -0.23 1.58
N THR A 227 -11.73 0.64 2.25
CA THR A 227 -11.26 1.99 2.58
C THR A 227 -10.18 1.99 3.65
N SER A 228 -10.29 1.17 4.69
CA SER A 228 -9.23 1.03 5.68
C SER A 228 -7.97 0.43 5.06
N LEU A 229 -8.09 -0.63 4.26
CA LEU A 229 -6.96 -1.24 3.54
C LEU A 229 -6.26 -0.24 2.61
N ALA A 230 -7.02 0.58 1.87
CA ALA A 230 -6.45 1.63 1.01
C ALA A 230 -5.65 2.65 1.82
N THR A 231 -6.21 3.10 2.94
CA THR A 231 -5.59 4.11 3.80
C THR A 231 -4.26 3.59 4.38
N THR A 232 -4.28 2.38 4.96
CA THR A 232 -3.08 1.73 5.49
C THR A 232 -2.01 1.53 4.41
N LEU A 233 -2.42 1.21 3.18
CA LEU A 233 -1.50 1.01 2.07
C LEU A 233 -0.89 2.32 1.56
N GLN A 234 -1.65 3.41 1.56
CA GLN A 234 -1.16 4.75 1.25
C GLN A 234 -0.13 5.21 2.29
N GLU A 235 -0.42 5.02 3.59
CA GLU A 235 0.52 5.31 4.68
C GLU A 235 1.80 4.49 4.55
N THR A 236 1.67 3.19 4.26
CA THR A 236 2.78 2.27 4.02
C THR A 236 3.64 2.73 2.83
N LYS A 237 3.01 3.09 1.71
CA LYS A 237 3.71 3.63 0.53
C LYS A 237 4.46 4.92 0.85
N LEU A 238 3.84 5.83 1.60
CA LEU A 238 4.47 7.08 2.00
C LEU A 238 5.72 6.82 2.86
N ALA A 239 5.61 5.95 3.87
CA ALA A 239 6.73 5.58 4.74
C ALA A 239 7.92 5.01 3.95
N MET A 240 7.67 4.04 3.06
CA MET A 240 8.72 3.47 2.20
C MET A 240 9.34 4.54 1.28
N THR A 241 8.54 5.46 0.73
CA THR A 241 9.03 6.55 -0.12
C THR A 241 9.95 7.51 0.64
N LEU A 242 9.61 7.84 1.89
CA LEU A 242 10.45 8.66 2.76
C LEU A 242 11.78 7.97 3.08
N ASN A 243 11.75 6.67 3.39
CA ASN A 243 12.96 5.87 3.61
C ASN A 243 13.88 5.86 2.37
N ILE A 244 13.33 5.64 1.17
CA ILE A 244 14.10 5.70 -0.08
C ILE A 244 14.80 7.05 -0.22
N GLY A 245 14.12 8.16 0.12
CA GLY A 245 14.71 9.49 0.13
C GLY A 245 15.90 9.61 1.07
N VAL A 246 15.78 9.09 2.31
CA VAL A 246 16.87 9.10 3.30
C VAL A 246 18.05 8.23 2.86
N LEU A 247 17.79 7.01 2.38
CA LEU A 247 18.81 6.08 1.88
C LEU A 247 19.61 6.72 0.75
N ARG A 248 18.91 7.27 -0.25
CA ARG A 248 19.52 7.96 -1.37
C ARG A 248 20.34 9.17 -0.92
N GLY A 249 19.80 10.01 -0.03
CA GLY A 249 20.51 11.18 0.48
C GLY A 249 21.79 10.85 1.23
N LEU A 250 21.77 9.80 2.08
CA LEU A 250 22.98 9.31 2.75
C LEU A 250 24.00 8.79 1.74
N ARG A 251 23.57 7.98 0.78
CA ARG A 251 24.45 7.43 -0.25
C ARG A 251 25.11 8.52 -1.08
N GLU A 252 24.33 9.46 -1.61
CA GLU A 252 24.82 10.56 -2.44
C GLU A 252 25.81 11.44 -1.67
N TYR A 253 25.54 11.70 -0.39
CA TYR A 253 26.47 12.44 0.48
C TYR A 253 27.83 11.74 0.60
N TYR A 254 27.84 10.44 0.91
CA TYR A 254 29.11 9.71 1.04
C TYR A 254 29.80 9.54 -0.33
N GLU A 255 29.06 9.32 -1.43
CA GLU A 255 29.62 9.31 -2.80
C GLU A 255 30.29 10.65 -3.14
N GLU A 256 29.67 11.79 -2.82
CA GLU A 256 30.27 13.13 -2.99
C GLU A 256 31.49 13.33 -2.08
N LEU A 257 31.42 12.89 -0.82
CA LEU A 257 32.53 13.00 0.12
C LEU A 257 33.78 12.27 -0.38
N PHE A 258 33.62 11.05 -0.87
CA PHE A 258 34.73 10.25 -1.43
C PHE A 258 35.20 10.76 -2.80
N SER A 259 34.34 11.44 -3.57
CA SER A 259 34.71 12.04 -4.85
C SER A 259 35.46 13.38 -4.70
N SER A 260 35.17 14.15 -3.65
CA SER A 260 35.65 15.53 -3.48
C SER A 260 37.07 15.66 -2.90
N SER A 261 37.79 14.55 -2.66
CA SER A 261 39.11 14.50 -1.98
C SER A 261 39.15 15.12 -0.58
N ARG A 262 37.98 15.43 0.00
CA ARG A 262 37.86 16.06 1.33
C ARG A 262 38.10 15.08 2.47
N ILE A 263 38.40 13.81 2.21
CA ILE A 263 38.51 12.76 3.22
C ILE A 263 39.99 12.58 3.65
N PRO A 264 40.29 12.34 4.94
CA PRO A 264 41.64 12.03 5.40
C PRO A 264 42.21 10.82 4.66
N THR A 265 43.49 10.87 4.33
CA THR A 265 44.19 9.82 3.57
C THR A 265 44.13 8.46 4.25
N GLU A 266 44.19 8.43 5.59
CA GLU A 266 44.05 7.21 6.39
C GLU A 266 42.70 6.52 6.12
N ILE A 267 41.59 7.28 6.18
CA ILE A 267 40.25 6.76 5.91
C ILE A 267 40.14 6.31 4.45
N ALA A 268 40.67 7.09 3.50
CA ALA A 268 40.61 6.76 2.08
C ALA A 268 41.33 5.45 1.74
N LEU A 269 42.54 5.27 2.29
CA LEU A 269 43.37 4.09 2.06
C LEU A 269 42.70 2.84 2.64
N GLU A 270 42.30 2.90 3.91
CA GLU A 270 41.70 1.74 4.58
C GLU A 270 40.36 1.36 3.96
N SER A 271 39.50 2.35 3.65
CA SER A 271 38.21 2.12 3.00
C SER A 271 38.35 1.47 1.63
N LYS A 272 39.46 1.75 0.92
CA LYS A 272 39.80 1.12 -0.36
C LYS A 272 40.36 -0.29 -0.16
N TYR A 273 41.18 -0.50 0.87
CA TYR A 273 41.78 -1.79 1.18
C TYR A 273 40.71 -2.85 1.53
N CYS A 274 39.74 -2.49 2.37
CA CYS A 274 38.70 -3.40 2.83
C CYS A 274 37.38 -3.33 2.03
N ASP A 275 37.35 -2.57 0.92
CA ASP A 275 36.16 -2.32 0.09
C ASP A 275 34.93 -1.75 0.85
N ALA A 276 35.11 -1.28 2.09
CA ALA A 276 34.01 -0.94 2.99
C ALA A 276 33.07 0.13 2.44
N PHE A 277 33.61 1.13 1.73
CA PHE A 277 32.81 2.20 1.14
C PHE A 277 31.95 1.69 -0.04
N ASN A 278 32.50 0.83 -0.88
CA ASN A 278 31.76 0.25 -1.99
C ASN A 278 30.70 -0.71 -1.48
N ASP A 279 31.01 -1.51 -0.46
CA ASP A 279 30.04 -2.38 0.20
C ASP A 279 28.89 -1.59 0.83
N PHE A 280 29.20 -0.50 1.54
CA PHE A 280 28.20 0.41 2.11
C PHE A 280 27.27 0.96 1.03
N THR A 281 27.84 1.52 -0.03
CA THR A 281 27.10 2.09 -1.17
C THR A 281 26.25 1.05 -1.88
N ARG A 282 26.82 -0.14 -2.14
CA ARG A 282 26.14 -1.27 -2.78
C ARG A 282 24.98 -1.76 -1.93
N ARG A 283 25.17 -1.86 -0.61
CA ARG A 283 24.11 -2.26 0.33
C ARG A 283 22.96 -1.26 0.31
N ILE A 284 23.25 0.04 0.39
CA ILE A 284 22.19 1.06 0.33
C ILE A 284 21.42 1.00 -0.99
N LYS A 285 22.09 0.87 -2.15
CA LYS A 285 21.42 0.71 -3.45
C LYS A 285 20.50 -0.51 -3.48
N SER A 286 20.91 -1.62 -2.86
CA SER A 286 20.08 -2.82 -2.73
C SER A 286 18.83 -2.56 -1.89
N LEU A 287 18.99 -1.88 -0.74
CA LEU A 287 17.89 -1.50 0.15
C LEU A 287 16.90 -0.54 -0.54
N GLU A 288 17.39 0.46 -1.28
CA GLU A 288 16.57 1.33 -2.13
C GLU A 288 15.75 0.50 -3.13
N GLY A 289 16.39 -0.47 -3.80
CA GLY A 289 15.73 -1.34 -4.79
C GLY A 289 14.65 -2.25 -4.19
N HIS A 290 14.89 -2.78 -2.98
CA HIS A 290 13.90 -3.57 -2.25
C HIS A 290 12.66 -2.73 -1.92
N LEU A 291 12.85 -1.57 -1.27
CA LEU A 291 11.75 -0.66 -0.95
C LEU A 291 11.02 -0.18 -2.21
N ALA A 292 11.73 0.15 -3.30
CA ALA A 292 11.12 0.57 -4.55
C ALA A 292 10.26 -0.54 -5.18
N THR A 293 10.62 -1.80 -4.99
CA THR A 293 9.81 -2.93 -5.44
C THR A 293 8.54 -3.07 -4.63
N ASP A 294 8.63 -2.97 -3.30
CA ASP A 294 7.47 -3.02 -2.42
C ASP A 294 6.56 -1.79 -2.58
N CYS A 295 7.10 -0.59 -2.85
CA CYS A 295 6.33 0.59 -3.26
C CYS A 295 5.48 0.33 -4.51
N ARG A 296 6.07 -0.26 -5.57
CA ARG A 296 5.33 -0.57 -6.81
C ARG A 296 4.23 -1.60 -6.58
N ARG A 297 4.48 -2.59 -5.71
CA ARG A 297 3.46 -3.56 -5.28
C ARG A 297 2.31 -2.85 -4.57
N ALA A 298 2.61 -1.94 -3.64
CA ALA A 298 1.60 -1.13 -2.97
C ALA A 298 0.79 -0.26 -3.95
N GLU A 299 1.43 0.37 -4.93
CA GLU A 299 0.73 1.13 -5.98
C GLU A 299 -0.27 0.29 -6.76
N THR A 300 0.13 -0.92 -7.13
CA THR A 300 -0.74 -1.84 -7.88
C THR A 300 -1.96 -2.23 -7.04
N LEU A 301 -1.75 -2.52 -5.76
CA LEU A 301 -2.83 -2.85 -4.82
C LEU A 301 -3.78 -1.67 -4.57
N ILE A 302 -3.28 -0.43 -4.52
CA ILE A 302 -4.14 0.77 -4.42
C ILE A 302 -5.09 0.84 -5.62
N LEU A 303 -4.58 0.67 -6.84
CA LEU A 303 -5.41 0.68 -8.05
C LEU A 303 -6.45 -0.45 -8.04
N MET A 304 -6.08 -1.64 -7.55
CA MET A 304 -7.03 -2.76 -7.40
C MET A 304 -8.13 -2.46 -6.39
N ILE A 305 -7.79 -1.79 -5.29
CA ILE A 305 -8.78 -1.39 -4.28
C ILE A 305 -9.72 -0.32 -4.85
N GLU A 306 -9.22 0.66 -5.60
CA GLU A 306 -10.06 1.68 -6.24
C GLU A 306 -11.08 1.06 -7.20
N GLU A 307 -10.66 0.08 -8.00
CA GLU A 307 -11.57 -0.67 -8.86
C GLU A 307 -12.57 -1.51 -8.03
N GLY A 308 -12.11 -2.17 -6.96
CA GLY A 308 -12.98 -2.90 -6.04
C GLY A 308 -14.05 -2.02 -5.39
N LYS A 309 -13.67 -0.81 -4.94
CA LYS A 309 -14.60 0.17 -4.36
C LYS A 309 -15.66 0.60 -5.37
N ARG A 310 -15.26 0.81 -6.64
CA ARG A 310 -16.19 1.11 -7.73
C ARG A 310 -17.20 -0.01 -7.90
N GLN A 311 -16.76 -1.27 -7.89
CA GLN A 311 -17.65 -2.43 -7.99
C GLN A 311 -18.66 -2.49 -6.84
N VAL A 312 -18.19 -2.31 -5.59
CA VAL A 312 -19.08 -2.27 -4.41
C VAL A 312 -20.08 -1.12 -4.49
N SER A 313 -19.66 0.06 -4.96
CA SER A 313 -20.54 1.22 -5.15
C SER A 313 -21.61 0.98 -6.22
N THR A 314 -21.26 0.30 -7.31
CA THR A 314 -22.22 -0.09 -8.34
C THR A 314 -23.26 -1.05 -7.76
N ILE A 315 -22.83 -2.05 -6.99
CA ILE A 315 -23.73 -2.98 -6.29
C ILE A 315 -24.67 -2.22 -5.34
N ALA A 316 -24.14 -1.31 -4.53
CA ALA A 316 -24.95 -0.46 -3.64
C ALA A 316 -26.02 0.36 -4.37
N SER A 317 -25.65 0.91 -5.53
CA SER A 317 -26.57 1.71 -6.35
C SER A 317 -27.69 0.85 -6.93
N LEU A 318 -27.36 -0.36 -7.40
CA LEU A 318 -28.35 -1.32 -7.89
C LEU A 318 -29.33 -1.74 -6.81
N ILE A 319 -28.84 -2.04 -5.61
CA ILE A 319 -29.68 -2.35 -4.45
C ILE A 319 -30.69 -1.22 -4.17
N THR A 320 -30.26 0.03 -4.31
CA THR A 320 -31.15 1.20 -4.12
C THR A 320 -32.24 1.25 -5.19
N VAL A 321 -31.90 0.97 -6.46
CA VAL A 321 -32.87 0.89 -7.56
C VAL A 321 -33.86 -0.27 -7.33
N PHE A 322 -33.38 -1.44 -6.93
CA PHE A 322 -34.23 -2.60 -6.63
C PHE A 322 -35.25 -2.29 -5.53
N ARG A 323 -34.82 -1.61 -4.46
CA ARG A 323 -35.73 -1.16 -3.39
C ARG A 323 -36.78 -0.18 -3.89
N ALA A 324 -36.41 0.78 -4.75
CA ALA A 324 -37.36 1.73 -5.30
C ALA A 324 -38.44 1.03 -6.15
N MET A 325 -38.03 0.03 -6.95
CA MET A 325 -38.97 -0.75 -7.77
C MET A 325 -39.89 -1.66 -6.93
N ALA A 326 -39.38 -2.30 -5.88
CA ALA A 326 -40.21 -3.11 -4.98
C ALA A 326 -41.29 -2.26 -4.28
N ASN A 327 -40.94 -1.02 -3.90
CA ASN A 327 -41.90 -0.09 -3.30
C ASN A 327 -42.96 0.43 -4.29
N ASP A 328 -42.69 0.42 -5.60
CA ASP A 328 -43.64 0.84 -6.64
C ASP A 328 -44.62 -0.28 -7.04
N ILE A 329 -44.30 -1.54 -6.73
CA ILE A 329 -45.16 -2.72 -7.03
C ILE A 329 -46.22 -2.96 -5.94
N SER A 330 -46.01 -2.40 -4.73
CA SER A 330 -46.87 -2.55 -3.56
C SER A 330 -47.99 -1.50 -3.43
N VAL A 331 -48.30 -0.73 -4.50
CA VAL A 331 -49.35 0.31 -4.57
C VAL A 331 -50.40 -0.01 -5.63
#